data_AF-A0A5Y3BEK5-F1
#
_entry.id   AF-A0A5Y3BEK5-F1
#
_cell.length_a   1.000
_cell.length_b   1.000
_cell.length_c   1.000
_cell.angle_alpha   90.00
_cell.angle_beta   90.00
_cell.angle_gamma   90.00
#
_symmetry.space_group_name_H-M   'P 1'
#
loop_
_entity.id
_entity.type
_entity.pdbx_description
1 polymer ?
#
loop_
_entity_poly.entity_id
_entity_poly.type
_entity_poly.pdbx_seq_one_letter_code
_entity_poly.pdbx_strand_id
1 'polypeptide(L)'
;MKLELIALSLLALTTNAIGSSTLSCDYAKSDISNGANAPMIPGGKGTVEFDGKSFKATRPNGGVIISPIISEQKNGMLFLDDKTKVFAASLSKTDFAISDRIARITEQWANCIDVSPSPNNSDNDKPATAWKYRSLTKQEINAVEAVVKDQLKDPESARFKHSKFVSNGKGAYCGLVNSKNSYGGYAGNTPFMVMLINNGKPHAGFIGMGGDDAETLSTLSVCKDSGYF
;
A
#
# COMPACT_ATOMS: atom_id res chain seq x y z
N MET A 1 -47.02 -16.62 -40.88
CA MET A 1 -45.64 -16.11 -40.88
C MET A 1 -45.13 -16.18 -39.44
N LYS A 2 -44.31 -17.18 -39.11
CA LYS A 2 -43.72 -17.36 -37.77
C LYS A 2 -42.55 -16.37 -37.65
N LEU A 3 -42.58 -15.51 -36.63
CA LEU A 3 -41.50 -14.59 -36.31
C LEU A 3 -40.64 -15.26 -35.25
N GLU A 4 -39.45 -15.73 -35.65
CA GLU A 4 -38.47 -16.31 -34.73
C GLU A 4 -37.64 -15.21 -34.06
N LEU A 5 -37.31 -15.48 -32.79
CA LEU A 5 -36.50 -14.66 -31.89
C LEU A 5 -35.05 -14.53 -32.39
N ILE A 6 -34.45 -13.37 -32.23
CA ILE A 6 -32.99 -13.24 -32.07
C ILE A 6 -32.74 -12.55 -30.73
N ALA A 7 -32.44 -13.35 -29.72
CA ALA A 7 -31.94 -12.88 -28.43
C ALA A 7 -30.49 -12.41 -28.63
N LEU A 8 -30.27 -11.10 -28.50
CA LEU A 8 -28.95 -10.49 -28.53
C LEU A 8 -28.25 -10.80 -27.19
N SER A 9 -27.42 -11.84 -27.16
CA SER A 9 -26.57 -12.15 -26.00
C SER A 9 -25.45 -11.12 -25.89
N LEU A 10 -25.55 -10.20 -24.93
CA LEU A 10 -24.40 -9.41 -24.49
C LEU A 10 -23.42 -10.36 -23.79
N LEU A 11 -22.39 -10.81 -24.51
CA LEU A 11 -21.19 -11.36 -23.87
C LEU A 11 -20.51 -10.22 -23.09
N ALA A 12 -20.65 -10.23 -21.77
CA ALA A 12 -19.82 -9.45 -20.89
C ALA A 12 -18.35 -9.89 -21.07
N LEU A 13 -17.55 -9.06 -21.72
CA LEU A 13 -16.10 -9.19 -21.73
C LEU A 13 -15.60 -8.94 -20.31
N THR A 14 -15.37 -10.00 -19.56
CA THR A 14 -14.66 -9.92 -18.28
C THR A 14 -13.21 -9.56 -18.57
N THR A 15 -12.85 -8.29 -18.43
CA THR A 15 -11.46 -7.88 -18.36
C THR A 15 -10.86 -8.48 -17.09
N ASN A 16 -10.11 -9.57 -17.24
CA ASN A 16 -9.24 -10.03 -16.17
C ASN A 16 -8.23 -8.92 -15.90
N ALA A 17 -8.45 -8.16 -14.83
CA ALA A 17 -7.44 -7.27 -14.29
C ALA A 17 -6.25 -8.16 -13.89
N ILE A 18 -5.18 -8.13 -14.68
CA ILE A 18 -3.91 -8.73 -14.30
C ILE A 18 -3.42 -7.91 -13.11
N GLY A 19 -3.58 -8.45 -11.90
CA GLY A 19 -3.11 -7.80 -10.69
C GLY A 19 -1.60 -7.60 -10.80
N SER A 20 -1.17 -6.35 -10.94
CA SER A 20 0.25 -6.00 -10.86
C SER A 20 0.69 -6.20 -9.40
N SER A 21 1.44 -7.27 -9.13
CA SER A 21 2.02 -7.48 -7.80
C SER A 21 3.09 -6.43 -7.55
N THR A 22 2.87 -5.58 -6.55
CA THR A 22 3.87 -4.66 -6.03
C THR A 22 4.66 -5.38 -4.97
N LEU A 23 5.99 -5.36 -5.07
CA LEU A 23 6.92 -6.06 -4.21
C LEU A 23 7.74 -5.04 -3.42
N SER A 24 7.99 -5.28 -2.14
CA SER A 24 8.94 -4.51 -1.32
C SER A 24 10.24 -5.30 -1.19
N CYS A 25 11.37 -4.69 -1.53
CA CYS A 25 12.65 -5.40 -1.69
C CYS A 25 13.80 -4.67 -0.98
N ASP A 26 14.83 -5.43 -0.59
CA ASP A 26 16.12 -4.87 -0.19
C ASP A 26 16.86 -4.37 -1.43
N TYR A 27 17.13 -3.08 -1.48
CA TYR A 27 17.86 -2.46 -2.58
C TYR A 27 19.36 -2.37 -2.26
N ALA A 28 20.19 -2.74 -3.22
CA ALA A 28 21.63 -2.55 -3.16
C ALA A 28 22.22 -2.17 -4.53
N LYS A 29 23.36 -1.49 -4.51
CA LYS A 29 24.07 -1.03 -5.70
C LYS A 29 25.57 -1.32 -5.60
N SER A 30 26.20 -1.71 -6.69
CA SER A 30 27.65 -1.89 -6.81
C SER A 30 28.21 -1.10 -7.99
N ASP A 31 29.41 -0.55 -7.82
CA ASP A 31 30.24 0.00 -8.88
C ASP A 31 31.18 -1.09 -9.38
N ILE A 32 30.95 -1.56 -10.60
CA ILE A 32 31.68 -2.66 -11.25
C ILE A 32 32.74 -2.15 -12.22
N SER A 33 33.18 -0.89 -12.09
CA SER A 33 34.26 -0.33 -12.91
C SER A 33 35.55 -1.16 -12.82
N ASN A 34 35.82 -1.70 -11.64
CA ASN A 34 37.01 -2.52 -11.34
C ASN A 34 36.76 -4.03 -11.45
N GLY A 35 35.61 -4.46 -11.97
CA GLY A 35 35.27 -5.86 -12.19
C GLY A 35 33.96 -6.31 -11.56
N ALA A 36 33.48 -7.49 -11.97
CA ALA A 36 32.16 -8.03 -11.59
C ALA A 36 32.04 -8.42 -10.11
N ASN A 37 33.15 -8.56 -9.39
CA ASN A 37 33.18 -9.01 -7.99
C ASN A 37 33.10 -7.86 -6.98
N ALA A 38 32.80 -6.63 -7.43
CA ALA A 38 32.68 -5.49 -6.54
C ALA A 38 31.51 -5.66 -5.55
N PRO A 39 31.69 -5.30 -4.27
CA PRO A 39 30.68 -5.53 -3.24
C PRO A 39 29.41 -4.72 -3.50
N MET A 40 28.27 -5.33 -3.21
CA MET A 40 26.98 -4.64 -3.21
C MET A 40 26.85 -3.77 -1.95
N ILE A 41 26.58 -2.49 -2.14
CA ILE A 41 26.36 -1.53 -1.06
C ILE A 41 24.85 -1.42 -0.82
N PRO A 42 24.34 -1.76 0.38
CA PRO A 42 22.93 -1.62 0.72
C PRO A 42 22.48 -0.15 0.65
N GLY A 43 21.29 0.09 0.10
CA GLY A 43 20.70 1.43 -0.05
C GLY A 43 19.33 1.62 0.59
N GLY A 44 18.78 0.60 1.27
CA GLY A 44 17.47 0.66 1.94
C GLY A 44 16.40 -0.15 1.21
N LYS A 45 15.13 0.29 1.30
CA LYS A 45 13.99 -0.38 0.67
C LYS A 45 13.65 0.24 -0.68
N GLY A 46 13.48 -0.61 -1.70
CA GLY A 46 12.92 -0.26 -3.00
C GLY A 46 11.64 -1.05 -3.27
N THR A 47 10.92 -0.68 -4.34
CA THR A 47 9.73 -1.44 -4.78
C THR A 47 9.89 -1.96 -6.18
N VAL A 48 9.25 -3.10 -6.48
CA VAL A 48 9.23 -3.68 -7.83
C VAL A 48 7.80 -4.06 -8.18
N GLU A 49 7.30 -3.58 -9.31
CA GLU A 49 6.09 -4.12 -9.95
C GLU A 49 6.52 -5.08 -11.05
N PHE A 50 6.03 -6.33 -11.02
CA PHE A 50 6.40 -7.36 -11.99
C PHE A 50 5.16 -8.00 -12.61
N ASP A 51 5.07 -7.99 -13.93
CA ASP A 51 3.94 -8.52 -14.71
C ASP A 51 4.18 -9.95 -15.24
N GLY A 52 5.32 -10.55 -14.91
CA GLY A 52 5.75 -11.86 -15.39
C GLY A 52 6.67 -11.85 -16.61
N LYS A 53 6.81 -10.70 -17.29
CA LYS A 53 7.67 -10.54 -18.48
C LYS A 53 8.46 -9.24 -18.46
N SER A 54 8.10 -8.27 -17.64
CA SER A 54 8.80 -7.01 -17.44
C SER A 54 8.61 -6.52 -16.01
N PHE A 55 9.54 -5.71 -15.52
CA PHE A 55 9.41 -5.10 -14.20
C PHE A 55 9.68 -3.59 -14.22
N LYS A 56 8.98 -2.88 -13.35
CA LYS A 56 9.24 -1.49 -12.98
C LYS A 56 9.79 -1.46 -11.57
N ALA A 57 11.05 -1.06 -11.41
CA ALA A 57 11.70 -0.94 -10.12
C ALA A 57 11.84 0.53 -9.70
N THR A 58 11.50 0.81 -8.45
CA THR A 58 11.65 2.12 -7.80
C THR A 58 12.74 2.00 -6.74
N ARG A 59 13.72 2.90 -6.82
CA ARG A 59 14.82 3.03 -5.87
C ARG A 59 14.34 3.68 -4.57
N PRO A 60 15.10 3.53 -3.46
CA PRO A 60 14.81 4.23 -2.19
C PRO A 60 14.71 5.76 -2.31
N ASN A 61 15.41 6.36 -3.28
CA ASN A 61 15.37 7.80 -3.54
C ASN A 61 14.24 8.24 -4.49
N GLY A 62 13.33 7.33 -4.85
CA GLY A 62 12.22 7.59 -5.77
C GLY A 62 12.57 7.47 -7.25
N GLY A 63 13.84 7.22 -7.61
CA GLY A 63 14.24 7.02 -9.01
C GLY A 63 13.66 5.73 -9.59
N VAL A 64 13.02 5.79 -10.75
CA VAL A 64 12.36 4.65 -11.40
C VAL A 64 13.20 4.11 -12.56
N ILE A 65 13.15 2.80 -12.78
CA ILE A 65 13.67 2.13 -13.97
C ILE A 65 12.70 1.05 -14.42
N ILE A 66 12.53 0.91 -15.74
CA ILE A 66 11.61 -0.06 -16.35
C ILE A 66 12.43 -0.99 -17.23
N SER A 67 12.24 -2.29 -17.07
CA SER A 67 12.86 -3.27 -17.96
C SER A 67 12.09 -3.35 -19.29
N PRO A 68 12.76 -3.67 -20.40
CA PRO A 68 12.09 -4.19 -21.59
C PRO A 68 11.42 -5.54 -21.29
N ILE A 69 10.76 -6.12 -22.29
CA ILE A 69 10.25 -7.49 -22.21
C ILE A 69 11.43 -8.46 -22.11
N ILE A 70 11.44 -9.24 -21.04
CA ILE A 70 12.44 -10.23 -20.66
C ILE A 70 11.83 -11.62 -20.91
N SER A 71 12.34 -12.36 -21.87
CA SER A 71 11.75 -13.64 -22.29
C SER A 71 12.70 -14.83 -22.26
N GLU A 72 14.00 -14.62 -22.13
CA GLU A 72 14.96 -15.72 -22.06
C GLU A 72 14.91 -16.35 -20.66
N GLN A 73 14.45 -17.59 -20.57
CA GLN A 73 14.33 -18.28 -19.28
C GLN A 73 15.52 -19.21 -19.06
N LYS A 74 16.16 -19.07 -17.89
CA LYS A 74 17.26 -19.94 -17.46
C LYS A 74 17.21 -20.12 -15.95
N ASN A 75 17.12 -21.36 -15.48
CA ASN A 75 17.15 -21.71 -14.05
C ASN A 75 16.14 -20.93 -13.17
N GLY A 76 14.90 -20.75 -13.64
CA GLY A 76 13.86 -20.04 -12.89
C GLY A 76 13.96 -18.51 -12.92
N MET A 77 14.93 -17.97 -13.65
CA MET A 77 15.13 -16.56 -13.88
C MET A 77 14.82 -16.21 -15.34
N LEU A 78 14.31 -15.01 -15.57
CA LEU A 78 14.21 -14.37 -16.87
C LEU A 78 15.41 -13.45 -17.08
N PHE A 79 15.99 -13.45 -18.28
CA PHE A 79 17.11 -12.62 -18.67
C PHE A 79 16.86 -11.89 -19.99
N LEU A 80 17.47 -10.72 -20.09
CA LEU A 80 17.63 -9.98 -21.33
C LEU A 80 19.01 -9.31 -21.29
N ASP A 81 19.84 -9.59 -22.28
CA ASP A 81 21.11 -8.93 -22.50
C ASP A 81 21.05 -8.19 -23.85
N ASP A 82 20.91 -6.86 -23.79
CA ASP A 82 20.87 -6.02 -25.00
C ASP A 82 22.28 -5.55 -25.44
N LYS A 83 23.33 -6.17 -24.88
CA LYS A 83 24.75 -5.80 -24.97
C LYS A 83 25.16 -4.59 -24.13
N THR A 84 24.24 -3.69 -23.78
CA THR A 84 24.51 -2.49 -22.98
C THR A 84 24.04 -2.64 -21.54
N LYS A 85 22.93 -3.34 -21.32
CA LYS A 85 22.38 -3.69 -20.02
C LYS A 85 21.97 -5.15 -19.99
N VAL A 86 22.11 -5.74 -18.82
CA VAL A 86 21.58 -7.06 -18.50
C VAL A 86 20.47 -6.87 -17.48
N PHE A 87 19.28 -7.35 -17.81
CA PHE A 87 18.14 -7.40 -16.91
C PHE A 87 17.95 -8.85 -16.46
N ALA A 88 17.68 -9.02 -15.17
CA ALA A 88 17.35 -10.31 -14.59
C ALA A 88 16.12 -10.16 -13.70
N ALA A 89 15.19 -11.10 -13.79
CA ALA A 89 13.99 -11.14 -12.96
C ALA A 89 13.69 -12.58 -12.53
N SER A 90 13.44 -12.79 -11.25
CA SER A 90 13.04 -14.09 -10.73
C SER A 90 11.55 -14.33 -10.98
N LEU A 91 11.21 -15.50 -11.52
CA LEU A 91 9.81 -15.92 -11.67
C LEU A 91 9.14 -16.16 -10.30
N SER A 92 9.91 -16.43 -9.25
CA SER A 92 9.41 -16.49 -7.86
C SER A 92 9.20 -15.12 -7.23
N LYS A 93 9.45 -14.03 -7.97
CA LYS A 93 9.30 -12.64 -7.52
C LYS A 93 10.18 -12.24 -6.34
N THR A 94 11.27 -12.96 -6.10
CA THR A 94 12.16 -12.72 -4.95
C THR A 94 13.33 -11.80 -5.27
N ASP A 95 13.76 -11.75 -6.53
CA ASP A 95 15.01 -11.12 -6.93
C ASP A 95 14.93 -10.49 -8.33
N PHE A 96 15.45 -9.27 -8.45
CA PHE A 96 15.55 -8.51 -9.69
C PHE A 96 16.90 -7.82 -9.73
N ALA A 97 17.49 -7.71 -10.92
CA ALA A 97 18.76 -7.01 -11.09
C ALA A 97 18.87 -6.34 -12.45
N ILE A 98 19.65 -5.26 -12.46
CA ILE A 98 20.03 -4.54 -13.67
C ILE A 98 21.54 -4.30 -13.60
N SER A 99 22.27 -4.80 -14.58
CA SER A 99 23.69 -4.49 -14.76
C SER A 99 23.86 -3.59 -15.96
N ASP A 100 24.30 -2.36 -15.74
CA ASP A 100 24.59 -1.36 -16.76
C ASP A 100 26.08 -1.37 -17.11
N ARG A 101 26.41 -1.82 -18.33
CA ARG A 101 27.79 -1.91 -18.79
C ARG A 101 28.38 -0.56 -19.18
N ILE A 102 27.53 0.42 -19.50
CA ILE A 102 27.97 1.78 -19.84
C ILE A 102 28.25 2.54 -18.55
N ALA A 103 27.29 2.53 -17.61
CA ALA A 103 27.44 3.21 -16.33
C ALA A 103 28.32 2.46 -15.33
N ARG A 104 28.73 1.22 -15.65
CA ARG A 104 29.53 0.32 -14.79
C ARG A 104 28.91 0.16 -13.41
N ILE A 105 27.61 -0.05 -13.38
CA ILE A 105 26.83 -0.17 -12.16
C ILE A 105 25.97 -1.42 -12.24
N THR A 106 25.87 -2.13 -11.12
CA THR A 106 24.83 -3.15 -10.93
C THR A 106 23.91 -2.73 -9.80
N GLU A 107 22.61 -2.79 -10.05
CA GLU A 107 21.55 -2.58 -9.06
C GLU A 107 20.80 -3.89 -8.85
N GLN A 108 20.43 -4.16 -7.60
CA GLN A 108 19.67 -5.35 -7.21
C GLN A 108 18.54 -4.98 -6.27
N TRP A 109 17.40 -5.64 -6.45
CA TRP A 109 16.28 -5.70 -5.54
C TRP A 109 16.13 -7.16 -5.12
N ALA A 110 16.54 -7.47 -3.89
CA ALA A 110 16.59 -8.83 -3.35
C ALA A 110 15.58 -9.00 -2.21
N ASN A 111 15.38 -10.25 -1.77
CA ASN A 111 14.50 -10.59 -0.64
C ASN A 111 13.10 -9.95 -0.76
N CYS A 112 12.59 -9.87 -1.99
CA CYS A 112 11.35 -9.20 -2.27
C CYS A 112 10.16 -9.94 -1.63
N ILE A 113 9.24 -9.17 -1.05
CA ILE A 113 7.97 -9.65 -0.51
C ILE A 113 6.81 -9.00 -1.26
N ASP A 114 5.78 -9.78 -1.60
CA ASP A 114 4.57 -9.25 -2.24
C ASP A 114 3.79 -8.41 -1.23
N VAL A 115 3.64 -7.12 -1.56
CA VAL A 115 2.90 -6.12 -0.78
C VAL A 115 1.68 -5.60 -1.54
N SER A 116 1.31 -6.26 -2.66
CA SER A 116 0.09 -5.89 -3.37
C SER A 116 -1.12 -6.03 -2.44
N PRO A 117 -2.04 -5.05 -2.44
CA PRO A 117 -3.33 -5.21 -1.78
C PRO A 117 -4.11 -6.27 -2.57
N SER A 118 -3.95 -7.54 -2.19
CA SER A 118 -4.69 -8.65 -2.78
C SER A 118 -6.20 -8.43 -2.57
N PRO A 119 -7.01 -8.46 -3.64
CA PRO A 119 -8.45 -8.62 -3.49
C PRO A 119 -8.73 -10.12 -3.49
N ASN A 120 -8.46 -10.86 -2.40
CA ASN A 120 -8.97 -12.23 -2.29
C ASN A 120 -9.19 -12.70 -0.85
N ASN A 121 -10.39 -13.23 -0.65
CA ASN A 121 -10.83 -14.06 0.47
C ASN A 121 -9.81 -15.15 0.78
N SER A 122 -8.99 -14.95 1.82
CA SER A 122 -8.40 -16.00 2.66
C SER A 122 -7.60 -15.34 3.79
N ASP A 123 -8.31 -14.80 4.77
CA ASP A 123 -7.80 -14.72 6.14
C ASP A 123 -7.42 -16.14 6.56
N ASN A 124 -6.13 -16.51 6.65
CA ASN A 124 -5.66 -17.66 7.45
C ASN A 124 -4.12 -17.86 7.51
N ASP A 125 -3.25 -16.87 7.25
CA ASP A 125 -1.82 -17.05 7.61
C ASP A 125 -1.02 -15.76 7.91
N LYS A 126 -1.70 -14.73 8.43
CA LYS A 126 -1.07 -13.82 9.39
C LYS A 126 -1.16 -14.56 10.74
N PRO A 127 -0.13 -14.62 11.60
CA PRO A 127 -0.41 -14.90 13.00
C PRO A 127 -1.41 -13.82 13.40
N ALA A 128 -2.67 -14.24 13.60
CA ALA A 128 -3.70 -13.36 14.06
C ALA A 128 -3.14 -12.81 15.37
N THR A 129 -2.66 -11.56 15.34
CA THR A 129 -2.82 -10.75 16.53
C THR A 129 -4.32 -10.72 16.65
N ALA A 130 -4.89 -11.61 17.47
CA ALA A 130 -6.30 -11.65 17.75
C ALA A 130 -6.62 -10.30 18.37
N TRP A 131 -6.91 -9.32 17.52
CA TRP A 131 -7.13 -7.95 17.90
C TRP A 131 -8.28 -7.99 18.87
N LYS A 132 -7.99 -7.63 20.13
CA LYS A 132 -9.01 -7.61 21.15
C LYS A 132 -9.78 -6.32 20.97
N TYR A 133 -11.00 -6.47 20.46
CA TYR A 133 -11.90 -5.35 20.26
C TYR A 133 -12.72 -5.09 21.52
N ARG A 134 -12.98 -3.83 21.79
CA ARG A 134 -14.00 -3.42 22.76
C ARG A 134 -14.74 -2.18 22.27
N SER A 135 -15.93 -1.95 22.80
CA SER A 135 -16.61 -0.67 22.61
C SER A 135 -15.86 0.44 23.35
N LEU A 136 -15.92 1.66 22.81
CA LEU A 136 -15.46 2.84 23.52
C LEU A 136 -16.44 3.15 24.65
N THR A 137 -15.90 3.67 25.75
CA THR A 137 -16.71 4.27 26.81
C THR A 137 -17.19 5.65 26.38
N LYS A 138 -18.23 6.18 27.02
CA LYS A 138 -18.74 7.52 26.74
C LYS A 138 -17.67 8.61 26.93
N GLN A 139 -16.79 8.46 27.91
CA GLN A 139 -15.70 9.40 28.17
C GLN A 139 -14.65 9.37 27.06
N GLU A 140 -14.33 8.18 26.55
CA GLU A 140 -13.43 8.03 25.40
C GLU A 140 -14.04 8.62 24.12
N ILE A 141 -15.33 8.36 23.86
CA ILE A 141 -16.05 8.97 22.74
C ILE A 141 -15.96 10.49 22.83
N ASN A 142 -16.27 11.07 23.99
CA ASN A 142 -16.21 12.52 24.19
C ASN A 142 -14.79 13.07 23.97
N ALA A 143 -13.75 12.39 24.47
CA ALA A 143 -12.37 12.82 24.30
C ALA A 143 -11.93 12.80 22.83
N VAL A 144 -12.29 11.73 22.10
CA VAL A 144 -12.00 11.59 20.67
C VAL A 144 -12.75 12.64 19.86
N GLU A 145 -14.05 12.79 20.08
CA GLU A 145 -14.87 13.74 19.32
C GLU A 145 -14.42 15.17 19.54
N ALA A 146 -14.01 15.54 20.76
CA ALA A 146 -13.51 16.89 21.06
C ALA A 146 -12.30 17.25 20.18
N VAL A 147 -11.26 16.41 20.18
CA VAL A 147 -10.03 16.73 19.42
C VAL A 147 -10.21 16.66 17.91
N VAL A 148 -11.15 15.84 17.42
CA VAL A 148 -11.47 15.80 15.99
C VAL A 148 -12.31 17.02 15.60
N LYS A 149 -13.28 17.43 16.43
CA LYS A 149 -14.10 18.61 16.21
C LYS A 149 -13.27 19.88 16.08
N ASP A 150 -12.21 20.01 16.87
CA ASP A 150 -11.28 21.14 16.80
C ASP A 150 -10.59 21.29 15.43
N GLN A 151 -10.56 20.23 14.61
CA GLN A 151 -9.98 20.26 13.26
C GLN A 151 -11.01 20.54 12.15
N LEU A 152 -12.30 20.64 12.48
CA LEU A 152 -13.36 20.79 11.49
C LEU A 152 -13.70 22.26 11.22
N LYS A 153 -14.10 22.55 9.98
CA LYS A 153 -14.62 23.89 9.61
C LYS A 153 -15.94 24.21 10.29
N ASP A 154 -16.80 23.21 10.48
CA ASP A 154 -18.07 23.31 11.19
C ASP A 154 -18.16 22.16 12.23
N PRO A 155 -17.62 22.36 13.45
CA PRO A 155 -17.56 21.34 14.50
C PRO A 155 -18.94 20.84 14.95
N GLU A 156 -19.95 21.70 14.94
CA GLU A 156 -21.31 21.37 15.38
C GLU A 156 -22.06 20.51 14.36
N SER A 157 -21.66 20.56 13.09
CA SER A 157 -22.21 19.69 12.04
C SER A 157 -21.66 18.27 12.05
N ALA A 158 -20.65 17.98 12.88
CA ALA A 158 -19.88 16.74 12.84
C ALA A 158 -20.75 15.50 13.11
N ARG A 159 -20.63 14.51 12.23
CA ARG A 159 -21.29 13.20 12.35
C ARG A 159 -20.22 12.12 12.38
N PHE A 160 -20.08 11.49 13.54
CA PHE A 160 -19.06 10.47 13.77
C PHE A 160 -19.60 9.06 13.48
N LYS A 161 -18.74 8.24 12.88
CA LYS A 161 -18.88 6.78 12.81
C LYS A 161 -17.71 6.16 13.54
N HIS A 162 -17.98 5.69 14.75
CA HIS A 162 -16.99 5.10 15.63
C HIS A 162 -16.74 3.63 15.28
N SER A 163 -15.47 3.24 15.31
CA SER A 163 -15.04 1.84 15.22
C SER A 163 -15.01 1.21 16.61
N LYS A 164 -14.86 -0.11 16.69
CA LYS A 164 -14.45 -0.73 17.96
C LYS A 164 -13.01 -0.34 18.27
N PHE A 165 -12.69 -0.11 19.53
CA PHE A 165 -11.31 0.12 19.96
C PHE A 165 -10.49 -1.16 19.81
N VAL A 166 -9.32 -1.05 19.19
CA VAL A 166 -8.40 -2.16 18.97
C VAL A 166 -7.31 -2.16 20.05
N SER A 167 -7.31 -3.16 20.93
CA SER A 167 -6.28 -3.33 21.96
C SER A 167 -5.03 -4.00 21.39
N ASN A 168 -4.33 -3.31 20.49
CA ASN A 168 -3.08 -3.77 19.85
C ASN A 168 -1.81 -3.19 20.51
N GLY A 169 -1.95 -2.44 21.60
CA GLY A 169 -0.83 -1.79 22.31
C GLY A 169 -0.27 -0.54 21.62
N LYS A 170 -0.78 -0.14 20.44
CA LYS A 170 -0.32 1.06 19.71
C LYS A 170 -1.02 2.35 20.15
N GLY A 171 -2.16 2.25 20.85
CA GLY A 171 -2.91 3.40 21.35
C GLY A 171 -3.61 4.27 20.28
N ALA A 172 -3.43 3.96 18.99
CA ALA A 172 -4.13 4.62 17.90
C ALA A 172 -5.61 4.19 17.87
N TYR A 173 -6.51 5.16 17.70
CA TYR A 173 -7.92 4.97 17.43
C TYR A 173 -8.29 5.65 16.12
N CYS A 174 -8.97 4.90 15.25
CA CYS A 174 -9.46 5.41 13.97
C CYS A 174 -10.98 5.34 13.87
N GLY A 175 -11.54 6.37 13.25
CA GLY A 175 -12.96 6.45 12.93
C GLY A 175 -13.18 7.27 11.68
N LEU A 176 -14.45 7.51 11.37
CA LEU A 176 -14.84 8.40 10.27
C LEU A 176 -15.63 9.58 10.82
N VAL A 177 -15.44 10.74 10.23
CA VAL A 177 -16.21 11.95 10.52
C VAL A 177 -16.73 12.56 9.23
N ASN A 178 -17.96 13.04 9.22
CA ASN A 178 -18.50 13.83 8.13
C ASN A 178 -18.98 15.17 8.69
N SER A 179 -18.52 16.27 8.12
CA SER A 179 -18.86 17.63 8.54
C SER A 179 -19.11 18.52 7.33
N LYS A 180 -19.79 19.64 7.55
CA LYS A 180 -20.02 20.63 6.51
C LYS A 180 -18.73 21.36 6.16
N ASN A 181 -18.50 21.54 4.86
CA ASN A 181 -17.42 22.38 4.36
C ASN A 181 -17.80 23.88 4.42
N SER A 182 -16.91 24.76 3.94
CA SER A 182 -17.15 26.21 3.90
C SER A 182 -18.34 26.65 3.03
N TYR A 183 -18.86 25.76 2.20
CA TYR A 183 -20.07 25.98 1.38
C TYR A 183 -21.35 25.45 2.06
N GLY A 184 -21.25 24.92 3.28
CA GLY A 184 -22.39 24.41 4.06
C GLY A 184 -22.86 23.00 3.69
N GLY A 185 -22.14 22.32 2.78
CA GLY A 185 -22.48 20.96 2.31
C GLY A 185 -21.60 19.87 2.93
N TYR A 186 -22.15 18.66 3.07
CA TYR A 186 -21.39 17.46 3.46
C TYR A 186 -20.73 16.83 2.23
N ALA A 187 -19.42 16.59 2.29
CA ALA A 187 -18.64 16.02 1.18
C ALA A 187 -18.45 14.50 1.27
N GLY A 188 -18.73 13.89 2.42
CA GLY A 188 -18.57 12.45 2.63
C GLY A 188 -17.82 12.13 3.92
N ASN A 189 -17.67 10.83 4.18
CA ASN A 189 -16.97 10.38 5.38
C ASN A 189 -15.46 10.55 5.18
N THR A 190 -14.82 11.29 6.07
CA THR A 190 -13.38 11.52 6.11
C THR A 190 -12.78 10.66 7.23
N PRO A 191 -11.72 9.88 6.97
CA PRO A 191 -11.06 9.10 8.02
C PRO A 191 -10.29 10.04 8.94
N PHE A 192 -10.27 9.71 10.23
CA PHE A 192 -9.43 10.39 11.21
C PHE A 192 -8.68 9.36 12.06
N MET A 193 -7.58 9.82 12.65
CA MET A 193 -6.75 9.06 13.56
C MET A 193 -6.36 9.92 14.77
N VAL A 194 -6.53 9.36 15.95
CA VAL A 194 -6.17 9.98 17.22
C VAL A 194 -5.39 8.99 18.09
N MET A 195 -4.53 9.49 18.96
CA MET A 195 -3.95 8.70 20.04
C MET A 195 -4.92 8.73 21.23
N LEU A 196 -5.47 7.58 21.61
CA LEU A 196 -6.36 7.47 22.77
C LEU A 196 -5.59 6.89 23.95
N ILE A 197 -5.41 7.70 25.01
CA ILE A 197 -4.72 7.31 26.23
C ILE A 197 -5.75 7.18 27.35
N ASN A 198 -5.77 6.03 28.01
CA ASN A 198 -6.69 5.77 29.12
C ASN A 198 -5.93 5.31 30.38
N ASN A 199 -5.48 6.29 31.17
CA ASN A 199 -4.84 6.08 32.47
C ASN A 199 -5.82 6.34 33.63
N GLY A 200 -7.09 5.97 33.47
CA GLY A 200 -8.18 6.24 34.43
C GLY A 200 -8.95 7.55 34.19
N LYS A 201 -8.39 8.46 33.37
CA LYS A 201 -9.09 9.61 32.77
C LYS A 201 -8.78 9.62 31.27
N PRO A 202 -9.72 9.22 30.41
CA PRO A 202 -9.49 9.19 28.96
C PRO A 202 -9.16 10.56 28.41
N HIS A 203 -8.08 10.65 27.63
CA HIS A 203 -7.72 11.82 26.83
C HIS A 203 -7.32 11.35 25.43
N ALA A 204 -7.56 12.20 24.43
CA ALA A 204 -7.16 11.95 23.06
C ALA A 204 -6.18 13.03 22.59
N GLY A 205 -5.23 12.66 21.75
CA GLY A 205 -4.40 13.58 20.97
C GLY A 205 -4.71 13.39 19.49
N PHE A 206 -4.95 14.47 18.76
CA PHE A 206 -5.14 14.40 17.31
C PHE A 206 -3.83 13.98 16.64
N ILE A 207 -3.90 13.04 15.67
CA ILE A 207 -2.73 12.67 14.86
C ILE A 207 -2.91 13.12 13.41
N GLY A 208 -4.07 12.86 12.82
CA GLY A 208 -4.33 13.21 11.43
C GLY A 208 -5.75 12.93 11.00
N MET A 209 -6.15 13.53 9.89
CA MET A 209 -7.40 13.23 9.19
C MET A 209 -7.17 13.33 7.69
N GLY A 210 -8.05 12.71 6.92
CA GLY A 210 -8.10 12.96 5.48
C GLY A 210 -8.54 14.41 5.18
N GLY A 211 -8.36 14.82 3.93
CA GLY A 211 -8.76 16.14 3.46
C GLY A 211 -8.58 16.21 1.95
N ASP A 212 -7.37 15.91 1.49
CA ASP A 212 -7.07 15.55 0.12
C ASP A 212 -6.86 14.04 -0.06
N ASP A 213 -6.63 13.60 -1.30
CA ASP A 213 -6.45 12.19 -1.64
C ASP A 213 -5.22 11.58 -0.97
N ALA A 214 -4.11 12.32 -0.87
CA ALA A 214 -2.87 11.81 -0.29
C ALA A 214 -3.03 11.60 1.23
N GLU A 215 -3.57 12.60 1.94
CA GLU A 215 -3.84 12.52 3.37
C GLU A 215 -4.86 11.42 3.71
N THR A 216 -5.87 11.27 2.87
CA THR A 216 -6.88 10.21 3.01
C THR A 216 -6.25 8.83 2.87
N LEU A 217 -5.41 8.63 1.85
CA LEU A 217 -4.71 7.36 1.63
C LEU A 217 -3.72 7.05 2.77
N SER A 218 -2.95 8.03 3.21
CA SER A 218 -2.03 7.86 4.34
C SER A 218 -2.77 7.51 5.63
N THR A 219 -3.86 8.22 5.95
CA THR A 219 -4.67 7.96 7.15
C THR A 219 -5.27 6.56 7.12
N LEU A 220 -5.86 6.16 5.99
CA LEU A 220 -6.44 4.82 5.82
C LEU A 220 -5.38 3.72 5.95
N SER A 221 -4.20 3.91 5.37
CA SER A 221 -3.11 2.94 5.45
C SER A 221 -2.72 2.67 6.91
N VAL A 222 -2.46 3.73 7.68
CA VAL A 222 -2.05 3.59 9.09
C VAL A 222 -3.16 2.98 9.95
N CYS A 223 -4.42 3.33 9.67
CA CYS A 223 -5.57 2.75 10.37
C CYS A 223 -5.72 1.25 10.11
N LYS A 224 -5.54 0.79 8.86
CA LYS A 224 -5.55 -0.63 8.51
C LYS A 224 -4.42 -1.39 9.19
N ASP A 225 -3.22 -0.83 9.22
CA ASP A 225 -2.06 -1.40 9.93
C ASP A 225 -2.23 -1.44 11.46
N SER A 226 -3.18 -0.66 11.97
CA SER A 226 -3.60 -0.63 13.38
C SER A 226 -4.85 -1.48 13.65
N GLY A 227 -5.40 -2.12 12.62
CA GLY A 227 -6.53 -3.02 12.73
C GLY A 227 -7.91 -2.38 12.74
N TYR A 228 -7.99 -1.18 12.17
CA TYR A 228 -9.23 -0.49 11.87
C TYR A 228 -9.54 -0.59 10.38
N PHE A 229 -10.83 -0.62 10.07
CA PHE A 229 -11.41 -0.78 8.72
C PHE A 229 -11.14 -2.15 8.09
#